data_AF-A0AA43A5U7-F1
#
_entry.id   AF-A0AA43A5U7-F1
#
_cell.length_a   1.000
_cell.length_b   1.000
_cell.length_c   1.000
_cell.angle_alpha   90.00
_cell.angle_beta   90.00
_cell.angle_gamma   90.00
#
_symmetry.space_group_name_H-M   'P 1'
#
loop_
_entity.id
_entity.type
_entity.pdbx_description
1 polymer ?
#
loop_
_entity_poly.entity_id
_entity_poly.type
_entity_poly.pdbx_seq_one_letter_code
_entity_poly.pdbx_strand_id
1 'polypeptide(L)'
;MNIIYILDLIGTAAFAASGAWVGVRKHMDLFGVLVLGVVTAVGGGTLRDLLLGDIPPFSLKNESYIYIAIVVSLIVFANRVQFKTFEKPLLYFDAIGLGTFVVIGTTKALDFHLGLLGAILMGVMTGTAGGVICDLFAN
;
A
#
# COMPACT_ATOMS: atom_id res chain seq x y z
N MET A 1 17.49 -11.73 6.16
CA MET A 1 16.34 -10.88 5.77
C MET A 1 15.45 -11.70 4.85
N ASN A 2 14.18 -11.90 5.21
CA ASN A 2 13.25 -12.72 4.40
C ASN A 2 12.96 -12.01 3.07
N ILE A 3 12.97 -12.75 1.96
CA ILE A 3 12.68 -12.20 0.62
C ILE A 3 11.30 -11.54 0.56
N ILE A 4 10.34 -12.08 1.32
CA ILE A 4 8.99 -11.53 1.48
C ILE A 4 9.02 -10.11 2.06
N TYR A 5 9.88 -9.83 3.03
CA TYR A 5 9.98 -8.50 3.63
C TYR A 5 10.51 -7.46 2.63
N ILE A 6 11.47 -7.82 1.79
CA ILE A 6 12.00 -6.92 0.77
C ILE A 6 10.92 -6.63 -0.28
N LEU A 7 10.19 -7.67 -0.71
CA LEU A 7 9.08 -7.51 -1.65
C LEU A 7 7.95 -6.65 -1.06
N ASP A 8 7.66 -6.81 0.23
CA ASP A 8 6.66 -6.03 0.96
C ASP A 8 7.03 -4.53 1.04
N LEU A 9 8.31 -4.22 1.29
CA LEU A 9 8.80 -2.84 1.23
C LEU A 9 8.73 -2.23 -0.17
N ILE A 10 9.09 -3.01 -1.21
CA ILE A 10 8.99 -2.57 -2.61
C ILE A 10 7.53 -2.31 -2.97
N GLY A 11 6.61 -3.20 -2.58
CA GLY A 11 5.18 -3.04 -2.78
C GLY A 11 4.64 -1.79 -2.07
N THR A 12 5.06 -1.57 -0.83
CA THR A 12 4.68 -0.37 -0.04
C THR A 12 5.13 0.91 -0.74
N ALA A 13 6.37 0.94 -1.26
CA ALA A 13 6.87 2.06 -2.04
C ALA A 13 6.07 2.26 -3.34
N ALA A 14 5.74 1.18 -4.05
CA ALA A 14 4.96 1.25 -5.29
C ALA A 14 3.54 1.82 -5.04
N PHE A 15 2.84 1.31 -4.03
CA PHE A 15 1.52 1.81 -3.65
C PHE A 15 1.57 3.27 -3.17
N ALA A 16 2.59 3.65 -2.40
CA ALA A 16 2.79 5.04 -1.99
C ALA A 16 2.97 5.97 -3.19
N ALA A 17 3.81 5.57 -4.16
CA ALA A 17 4.01 6.33 -5.38
C ALA A 17 2.74 6.42 -6.24
N SER A 18 1.96 5.32 -6.33
CA SER A 18 0.69 5.30 -7.05
C SER A 18 -0.33 6.27 -6.42
N GLY A 19 -0.51 6.21 -5.09
CA GLY A 19 -1.40 7.11 -4.38
C GLY A 19 -0.96 8.57 -4.44
N ALA A 20 0.32 8.84 -4.23
CA ALA A 20 0.87 10.19 -4.35
C ALA A 20 0.68 10.75 -5.77
N TRP A 21 0.84 9.92 -6.80
CA TRP A 21 0.62 10.33 -8.19
C TRP A 21 -0.84 10.70 -8.47
N VAL A 22 -1.79 9.93 -7.93
CA VAL A 22 -3.22 10.28 -8.01
C VAL A 22 -3.47 11.67 -7.39
N GLY A 23 -2.91 11.94 -6.21
CA GLY A 23 -3.05 13.24 -5.55
C GLY A 23 -2.46 14.40 -6.35
N VAL A 24 -1.29 14.19 -6.97
CA VAL A 24 -0.66 15.16 -7.88
C VAL A 24 -1.54 15.43 -9.10
N ARG A 25 -2.13 14.39 -9.70
CA ARG A 25 -3.06 14.54 -10.85
C ARG A 25 -4.34 15.26 -10.49
N LYS A 26 -4.78 15.16 -9.23
CA LYS A 26 -5.93 15.88 -8.68
C LYS A 26 -5.59 17.29 -8.17
N HIS A 27 -4.37 17.77 -8.44
CA HIS A 27 -3.90 19.10 -8.02
C HIS A 27 -3.98 19.33 -6.50
N MET A 28 -3.83 18.27 -5.70
CA MET A 28 -3.76 18.39 -4.24
C MET A 28 -2.46 19.09 -3.82
N ASP A 29 -2.48 19.70 -2.63
CA ASP A 29 -1.29 20.26 -2.01
C ASP A 29 -0.35 19.16 -1.49
N LEU A 30 0.83 19.56 -0.99
CA LEU A 30 1.83 18.61 -0.49
C LEU A 30 1.24 17.71 0.61
N PHE A 31 0.46 18.29 1.53
CA PHE A 31 -0.14 17.54 2.62
C PHE A 31 -1.11 16.48 2.10
N GLY A 32 -2.02 16.84 1.18
CA GLY A 32 -2.94 15.91 0.54
C GLY A 32 -2.22 14.77 -0.17
N VAL A 33 -1.14 15.07 -0.90
CA VAL A 33 -0.34 14.05 -1.60
C VAL A 33 0.35 13.09 -0.63
N LEU A 34 0.92 13.61 0.47
CA LEU A 34 1.53 12.78 1.50
C LEU A 34 0.50 11.85 2.17
N VAL A 35 -0.64 12.41 2.58
CA VAL A 35 -1.72 11.62 3.22
C VAL A 35 -2.22 10.54 2.28
N LEU A 36 -2.50 10.89 1.02
CA LEU A 36 -3.00 9.94 0.04
C LEU A 36 -1.99 8.82 -0.21
N GLY A 37 -0.72 9.15 -0.42
CA GLY A 37 0.33 8.14 -0.59
C GLY A 37 0.51 7.22 0.63
N VAL A 38 0.51 7.76 1.85
CA VAL A 38 0.58 6.94 3.07
C VAL A 38 -0.61 6.00 3.18
N VAL A 39 -1.84 6.53 3.05
CA VAL A 39 -3.06 5.75 3.21
C VAL A 39 -3.14 4.64 2.16
N THR A 40 -2.76 4.91 0.91
CA THR A 40 -2.71 3.89 -0.15
C THR A 40 -1.72 2.78 0.16
N ALA A 41 -0.55 3.12 0.72
CA ALA A 41 0.51 2.16 1.02
C ALA A 41 0.20 1.26 2.22
N VAL A 42 -0.34 1.82 3.32
CA VAL A 42 -0.56 1.07 4.56
C VAL A 42 -2.02 0.65 4.77
N GLY A 43 -2.96 1.23 4.04
CA GLY A 43 -4.40 1.07 4.26
C GLY A 43 -4.87 -0.38 4.15
N GLY A 44 -4.43 -1.11 3.12
CA GLY A 44 -4.83 -2.50 2.91
C GLY A 44 -4.35 -3.43 4.03
N GLY A 45 -3.07 -3.36 4.40
CA GLY A 45 -2.53 -4.14 5.52
C GLY A 45 -3.11 -3.73 6.88
N THR A 46 -3.43 -2.46 7.06
CA THR A 46 -4.04 -1.96 8.31
C THR A 46 -5.47 -2.46 8.44
N LEU A 47 -6.26 -2.41 7.37
CA LEU A 47 -7.62 -2.96 7.33
C LEU A 47 -7.61 -4.47 7.59
N ARG A 48 -6.68 -5.20 6.96
CA ARG A 48 -6.46 -6.62 7.21
C ARG A 48 -6.26 -6.90 8.69
N ASP A 49 -5.34 -6.17 9.33
CA ASP A 49 -4.98 -6.38 10.73
C ASP A 49 -6.15 -6.09 11.66
N LEU A 50 -6.90 -5.02 11.41
CA LEU A 50 -8.10 -4.68 12.18
C LEU A 50 -9.17 -5.77 12.08
N LEU A 51 -9.41 -6.32 10.89
CA LEU A 51 -10.42 -7.38 10.68
C LEU A 51 -10.02 -8.72 11.27
N LEU A 52 -8.72 -9.02 11.32
CA LEU A 52 -8.19 -10.20 12.01
C LEU A 52 -8.08 -9.99 13.53
N GLY A 53 -8.24 -8.77 14.02
CA GLY A 53 -8.03 -8.43 15.44
C GLY A 53 -6.56 -8.37 15.85
N ASP A 54 -5.63 -8.24 14.90
CA ASP A 54 -4.20 -8.05 15.20
C ASP A 54 -3.90 -6.57 15.53
N ILE A 55 -3.98 -6.24 16.81
CA ILE A 55 -3.80 -4.87 17.32
C ILE A 55 -2.54 -4.83 18.21
N PRO A 56 -1.63 -3.85 18.02
CA PRO A 56 -1.69 -2.74 17.06
C PRO A 56 -1.40 -3.19 15.60
N PRO A 57 -1.85 -2.48 14.56
CA PRO A 57 -1.59 -2.85 13.16
C PRO A 57 -0.10 -2.87 12.77
N PHE A 58 0.26 -3.59 11.71
CA PHE A 58 1.65 -3.76 11.25
C PHE A 58 2.38 -2.43 11.00
N SER A 59 1.67 -1.44 10.47
CA SER A 59 2.18 -0.11 10.15
C SER A 59 2.63 0.66 11.39
N LEU A 60 2.01 0.37 12.55
CA LEU A 60 2.41 0.91 13.84
C LEU A 60 3.42 0.03 14.57
N LYS A 61 3.45 -1.29 14.31
CA LYS A 61 4.49 -2.18 14.85
C LYS A 61 5.86 -1.90 14.23
N ASN A 62 5.90 -1.53 12.95
CA ASN A 62 7.12 -1.18 12.23
C ASN A 62 6.91 0.12 11.45
N GLU A 63 7.36 1.23 12.04
CA GLU A 63 7.19 2.57 11.47
C GLU A 63 7.91 2.75 10.12
N SER A 64 8.84 1.85 9.76
CA SER A 64 9.56 1.89 8.48
C SER A 64 8.61 1.96 7.28
N TYR A 65 7.46 1.31 7.33
CA TYR A 65 6.46 1.36 6.27
C TYR A 65 5.89 2.78 6.07
N ILE A 66 5.64 3.48 7.18
CA ILE A 66 5.15 4.86 7.16
C ILE A 66 6.25 5.80 6.65
N TYR A 67 7.49 5.66 7.16
CA TYR A 67 8.61 6.47 6.69
C TYR A 67 8.87 6.31 5.20
N ILE A 68 8.85 5.07 4.68
CA ILE A 68 8.99 4.80 3.25
C ILE A 68 7.87 5.46 2.45
N ALA A 69 6.62 5.32 2.89
CA ALA A 69 5.50 5.93 2.18
C ALA A 69 5.59 7.46 2.13
N ILE A 70 6.01 8.11 3.22
CA ILE A 70 6.25 9.57 3.27
C ILE A 70 7.37 9.97 2.31
N VAL A 71 8.54 9.30 2.39
CA VAL A 71 9.70 9.62 1.56
C VAL A 71 9.37 9.48 0.08
N VAL A 72 8.72 8.37 -0.31
CA VAL A 72 8.33 8.14 -1.69
C VAL A 72 7.32 9.18 -2.16
N SER A 73 6.30 9.49 -1.35
CA SER A 73 5.30 10.50 -1.69
C SER A 73 5.91 11.89 -1.87
N LEU A 74 6.89 12.25 -1.03
CA LEU A 74 7.65 13.49 -1.17
C LEU A 74 8.46 13.55 -2.46
N ILE A 75 9.13 12.44 -2.83
CA ILE A 75 9.88 12.32 -4.08
C ILE A 75 8.94 12.48 -5.28
N VAL A 76 7.75 11.88 -5.24
CA VAL A 76 6.74 11.99 -6.30
C VAL A 76 6.26 13.44 -6.44
N PHE A 77 5.96 14.11 -5.33
CA PHE A 77 5.51 15.50 -5.33
C PHE A 77 6.58 16.47 -5.87
N ALA A 78 7.84 16.28 -5.44
CA ALA A 78 8.97 17.10 -5.88
C ALA A 78 9.24 16.93 -7.38
N ASN A 79 9.14 15.70 -7.90
CA ASN A 79 9.42 15.36 -9.30
C ASN A 79 8.16 15.27 -10.17
N ARG A 80 7.07 15.95 -9.79
CA ARG A 80 5.76 15.88 -10.46
C ARG A 80 5.76 16.09 -11.97
N VAL A 81 6.73 16.82 -12.52
CA VAL A 81 6.86 17.07 -13.97
C VAL A 81 7.44 15.87 -14.71
N GLN A 82 8.40 15.16 -14.11
CA GLN A 82 9.07 14.01 -14.72
C GLN A 82 8.34 12.68 -14.48
N PHE A 83 7.48 12.62 -13.46
CA PHE A 83 6.79 11.39 -13.07
C PHE A 83 5.81 10.85 -14.11
N LYS A 84 5.37 11.66 -15.09
CA LYS A 84 4.56 11.18 -16.23
C LYS A 84 5.21 10.03 -17.01
N THR A 85 6.55 9.98 -17.06
CA THR A 85 7.30 8.92 -17.75
C THR A 85 7.36 7.63 -16.92
N PHE A 86 7.15 7.70 -15.61
CA PHE A 86 7.29 6.57 -14.68
C PHE A 86 6.00 5.76 -14.49
N GLU A 87 4.89 6.13 -15.12
CA GLU A 87 3.62 5.41 -14.98
C GLU A 87 3.72 3.91 -15.35
N LYS A 88 4.44 3.57 -16.43
CA LYS A 88 4.60 2.17 -16.86
C LYS A 88 5.46 1.33 -15.90
N PRO A 89 6.70 1.75 -15.53
CA PRO A 89 7.48 1.05 -14.51
C PRO A 89 6.72 0.89 -13.19
N LEU A 90 6.03 1.94 -12.75
CA LEU A 90 5.29 1.94 -11.49
C LEU A 90 4.20 0.85 -11.48
N LEU A 91 3.50 0.66 -12.61
CA LEU A 91 2.47 -0.36 -12.74
C LEU A 91 3.01 -1.80 -12.63
N TYR A 92 4.25 -2.05 -13.06
CA TYR A 92 4.91 -3.35 -12.85
C TYR A 92 5.27 -3.57 -11.38
N PHE A 93 5.81 -2.56 -10.71
CA PHE A 93 6.11 -2.65 -9.28
C PHE A 93 4.85 -2.80 -8.43
N ASP A 94 3.77 -2.13 -8.82
CA ASP A 94 2.45 -2.24 -8.20
C ASP A 94 1.90 -3.66 -8.32
N ALA A 95 2.01 -4.30 -9.50
CA ALA A 95 1.62 -5.70 -9.69
C ALA A 95 2.42 -6.68 -8.80
N ILE A 96 3.72 -6.45 -8.62
CA ILE A 96 4.57 -7.24 -7.72
C ILE A 96 4.14 -7.03 -6.25
N GLY A 97 3.88 -5.78 -5.86
CA GLY A 97 3.39 -5.42 -4.54
C GLY A 97 2.04 -6.09 -4.24
N LEU A 98 1.10 -5.99 -5.18
CA LEU A 98 -0.23 -6.60 -5.09
C LEU A 98 -0.14 -8.12 -4.87
N GLY A 99 0.67 -8.82 -5.68
CA GLY A 99 0.90 -10.25 -5.51
C GLY A 99 1.47 -10.60 -4.13
N THR A 100 2.44 -9.81 -3.66
CA THR A 100 3.06 -9.99 -2.34
C THR A 100 2.05 -9.79 -1.21
N PHE A 101 1.25 -8.72 -1.27
CA PHE A 101 0.23 -8.41 -0.27
C PHE A 101 -0.88 -9.48 -0.21
N VAL A 102 -1.27 -10.04 -1.35
CA VAL A 102 -2.22 -11.15 -1.41
C VAL A 102 -1.66 -12.38 -0.70
N VAL A 103 -0.40 -12.74 -0.96
CA VAL A 103 0.27 -13.88 -0.30
C VAL A 103 0.39 -13.63 1.21
N ILE A 104 0.84 -12.46 1.64
CA ILE A 104 0.97 -12.10 3.07
C ILE A 104 -0.41 -12.12 3.75
N GLY A 105 -1.43 -11.51 3.12
CA GLY A 105 -2.78 -11.46 3.66
C GLY A 105 -3.42 -12.83 3.81
N THR A 106 -3.25 -13.69 2.80
CA THR A 106 -3.76 -15.07 2.82
C THR A 106 -3.05 -15.88 3.90
N THR A 107 -1.73 -15.78 3.99
CA THR A 107 -0.94 -16.52 5.00
C THR A 107 -1.35 -16.10 6.41
N LYS A 108 -1.43 -14.79 6.66
CA LYS A 108 -1.85 -14.26 7.96
C LYS A 108 -3.27 -14.68 8.32
N ALA A 109 -4.19 -14.72 7.36
CA ALA A 109 -5.54 -15.21 7.61
C ALA A 109 -5.58 -16.70 7.99
N LEU A 110 -4.75 -17.53 7.37
CA LEU A 110 -4.61 -18.95 7.74
C LEU A 110 -4.00 -19.12 9.14
N ASP A 111 -3.04 -18.26 9.51
CA ASP A 111 -2.45 -18.25 10.86
C ASP A 111 -3.48 -17.89 11.94
N PHE A 112 -4.47 -17.07 11.60
CA PHE A 112 -5.61 -16.74 12.45
C PHE A 112 -6.74 -17.79 12.37
N HIS A 113 -6.46 -18.97 11.79
CA HIS A 113 -7.38 -20.10 11.66
C HIS A 113 -8.68 -19.78 10.90
N LEU A 114 -8.66 -18.81 9.98
CA LEU A 114 -9.78 -18.61 9.06
C LEU A 114 -9.89 -19.78 8.08
N GLY A 115 -11.13 -20.15 7.72
CA GLY A 115 -11.39 -21.13 6.67
C GLY A 115 -10.90 -20.66 5.30
N LEU A 116 -10.86 -21.59 4.32
CA LEU A 116 -10.34 -21.34 2.97
C LEU A 116 -10.91 -20.07 2.31
N LEU A 117 -12.23 -19.89 2.37
CA LEU A 117 -12.89 -18.71 1.80
C LEU A 117 -12.47 -17.42 2.52
N GLY A 118 -12.34 -17.46 3.85
CA GLY A 118 -11.86 -16.33 4.63
C GLY A 118 -10.43 -15.93 4.24
N ALA A 119 -9.54 -16.91 4.07
CA ALA A 119 -8.17 -16.65 3.66
C ALA A 119 -8.06 -16.00 2.28
N ILE A 120 -8.83 -16.49 1.29
CA ILE A 120 -8.86 -15.91 -0.06
C ILE A 120 -9.38 -14.47 -0.02
N LEU A 121 -10.51 -14.23 0.67
CA LEU A 121 -11.11 -12.90 0.76
C LEU A 121 -10.17 -11.91 1.46
N MET A 122 -9.53 -12.33 2.55
CA MET A 122 -8.55 -11.50 3.26
C MET A 122 -7.32 -11.20 2.42
N GLY A 123 -6.80 -12.17 1.67
CA GLY A 123 -5.70 -11.96 0.73
C GLY A 123 -6.04 -10.91 -0.33
N VAL A 124 -7.15 -11.10 -1.04
CA VAL A 124 -7.62 -10.16 -2.09
C VAL A 124 -7.84 -8.77 -1.51
N MET A 125 -8.51 -8.67 -0.36
CA MET A 125 -8.77 -7.40 0.31
C MET A 125 -7.47 -6.68 0.71
N THR A 126 -6.49 -7.41 1.25
CA THR A 126 -5.21 -6.80 1.64
C THR A 126 -4.52 -6.13 0.46
N GLY A 127 -4.58 -6.76 -0.72
CA GLY A 127 -4.01 -6.21 -1.94
C GLY A 127 -4.80 -5.03 -2.52
N THR A 128 -6.12 -5.08 -2.56
CA THR A 128 -6.94 -4.10 -3.30
C THR A 128 -7.43 -2.93 -2.45
N ALA A 129 -7.59 -3.11 -1.14
CA ALA A 129 -8.20 -2.08 -0.28
C ALA A 129 -7.41 -0.76 -0.25
N GLY A 130 -6.07 -0.81 -0.33
CA GLY A 130 -5.25 0.41 -0.39
C GLY A 130 -5.61 1.29 -1.60
N GLY A 131 -5.74 0.68 -2.79
CA GLY A 131 -6.15 1.37 -4.01
C GLY A 131 -7.59 1.88 -3.94
N VAL A 132 -8.51 1.09 -3.40
CA VAL A 132 -9.91 1.53 -3.21
C VAL A 132 -10.00 2.75 -2.31
N ILE A 133 -9.26 2.78 -1.19
CA ILE A 133 -9.23 3.94 -0.29
C ILE A 133 -8.64 5.16 -1.01
N CYS A 134 -7.59 4.96 -1.82
CA CYS A 134 -7.02 6.01 -2.65
C CYS A 134 -8.06 6.66 -3.56
N ASP A 135 -8.81 5.85 -4.29
CA ASP A 135 -9.79 6.33 -5.26
C ASP A 135 -10.95 7.06 -4.58
N LEU A 136 -11.38 6.57 -3.41
CA LEU A 136 -12.41 7.23 -2.60
C LEU A 136 -11.97 8.60 -2.08
N PHE A 137 -10.71 8.75 -1.65
CA PHE A 137 -10.17 10.01 -1.13
C PHE A 137 -9.79 11.00 -2.22
N ALA A 138 -9.53 10.52 -3.43
CA ALA A 138 -9.17 11.34 -4.57
C ALA A 138 -10.39 11.89 -5.36
N ASN A 139 -11.61 11.55 -4.95
CA ASN A 139 -12.85 11.97 -5.61
C ASN A 139 -13.37 13.30 -5.07
#